data_AF-A0A0K2UNX1-F1
#
_entry.id   AF-A0A0K2UNX1-F1
#
_cell.length_a   1.000
_cell.length_b   1.000
_cell.length_c   1.000
_cell.angle_alpha   90.00
_cell.angle_beta   90.00
_cell.angle_gamma   90.00
#
_symmetry.space_group_name_H-M   'P 1'
#
loop_
_entity.id
_entity.type
_entity.pdbx_description
1 polymer ?
#
loop_
_entity_poly.entity_id
_entity_poly.type
_entity_poly.pdbx_seq_one_letter_code
_entity_poly.pdbx_strand_id
1 'polypeptide(L)'
;LDPYVKIKLLDSKGKRIGKKKKTTVKNANLNPYYNESFVFMVEQSMLRKVNLELTVLDYDRIGGSDPIGKVVLGYNRKKLEKKHWAEMVDNPRRPVIHWHVLQDPEPDDEDEEEKKKKDKDKDKDKDKKKKDDKDDKTKK
;
A
#
# COMPACT_ATOMS: atom_id res chain seq x y z
N LEU A 1 5.30 -6.31 16.12
CA LEU A 1 4.99 -5.95 14.73
C LEU A 1 4.66 -7.21 13.97
N ASP A 2 3.56 -7.16 13.24
CA ASP A 2 3.05 -8.09 12.26
C ASP A 2 3.22 -7.47 10.86
N PRO A 3 4.45 -7.37 10.33
CA PRO A 3 4.69 -6.57 9.13
C PRO A 3 4.10 -7.18 7.86
N TYR A 4 3.69 -6.29 6.96
CA TYR A 4 3.42 -6.57 5.56
C TYR A 4 3.82 -5.38 4.68
N VAL A 5 3.96 -5.61 3.38
CA VAL A 5 4.30 -4.56 2.42
C VAL A 5 3.09 -4.26 1.54
N LYS A 6 2.69 -2.98 1.49
CA LYS A 6 1.74 -2.43 0.51
C LYS A 6 2.54 -1.90 -0.68
N ILE A 7 2.13 -2.26 -1.89
CA ILE A 7 2.82 -1.88 -3.14
C ILE A 7 1.85 -1.14 -4.04
N LYS A 8 2.21 0.07 -4.46
CA LYS A 8 1.44 0.93 -5.37
C LYS A 8 2.31 1.33 -6.58
N LEU A 9 1.72 1.29 -7.77
CA LEU A 9 2.27 1.96 -8.94
C LEU A 9 1.59 3.33 -9.04
N LEU A 10 2.38 4.39 -9.18
CA LEU A 10 1.91 5.77 -9.22
C LEU A 10 2.32 6.44 -10.53
N ASP A 11 1.53 7.39 -11.01
CA ASP A 11 1.92 8.27 -12.12
C ASP A 11 2.88 9.38 -11.66
N SER A 12 3.21 10.30 -12.57
CA SER A 12 4.12 11.42 -12.28
C SER A 12 3.52 12.45 -11.31
N LYS A 13 2.20 12.44 -11.12
CA LYS A 13 1.45 13.30 -10.21
C LYS A 13 1.18 12.61 -8.87
N GLY A 14 1.69 11.39 -8.67
CA GLY A 14 1.46 10.61 -7.45
C GLY A 14 0.13 9.85 -7.43
N LYS A 15 -0.67 9.90 -8.50
CA LYS A 15 -1.95 9.18 -8.55
C LYS A 15 -1.72 7.70 -8.80
N ARG A 16 -2.41 6.85 -8.03
CA ARG A 16 -2.32 5.39 -8.21
C ARG A 16 -2.81 4.93 -9.59
N ILE A 17 -1.98 4.13 -10.26
CA ILE A 17 -2.28 3.42 -11.49
C ILE A 17 -2.59 1.95 -11.14
N GLY A 18 -3.78 1.49 -11.52
CA GLY A 18 -4.19 0.10 -11.33
C GLY A 18 -4.47 -0.26 -9.86
N LYS A 19 -4.40 -1.57 -9.57
CA LYS A 19 -4.72 -2.12 -8.24
C LYS A 19 -3.49 -2.08 -7.32
N LYS A 20 -3.72 -1.67 -6.07
CA LYS A 20 -2.75 -1.87 -4.98
C LYS A 20 -2.52 -3.37 -4.76
N LYS A 21 -1.28 -3.74 -4.42
CA LYS A 21 -0.90 -5.12 -4.09
C LYS A 21 -0.36 -5.16 -2.66
N LYS A 22 -0.43 -6.33 -2.03
CA LYS A 22 0.04 -6.53 -0.66
C LYS A 22 0.69 -7.89 -0.53
N THR A 23 1.71 -7.99 0.32
CA THR A 23 2.25 -9.28 0.75
C THR A 23 1.35 -9.96 1.76
N THR A 24 1.67 -11.21 2.08
CA THR A 24 1.19 -11.84 3.32
C THR A 24 1.70 -11.07 4.54
N VAL A 25 0.92 -11.13 5.63
CA VAL A 25 1.31 -10.63 6.95
C VAL A 25 2.22 -11.66 7.62
N LYS A 26 3.33 -11.22 8.21
CA LYS A 26 4.23 -12.09 8.98
C LYS A 26 4.06 -11.80 10.47
N ASN A 27 3.41 -12.70 11.21
CA ASN A 27 3.11 -12.49 12.62
C ASN A 27 4.37 -12.45 13.48
N ALA A 28 4.41 -11.51 14.44
CA ALA A 28 5.43 -11.35 15.48
C ALA A 28 6.88 -11.43 14.93
N ASN A 29 7.15 -10.75 13.82
CA ASN A 29 8.43 -10.86 13.11
C ASN A 29 9.02 -9.48 12.79
N LEU A 30 10.23 -9.20 13.27
CA LEU A 30 10.96 -7.95 12.98
C LEU A 30 11.85 -8.03 11.72
N ASN A 31 12.10 -9.23 11.21
CA ASN A 31 12.93 -9.50 10.03
C ASN A 31 12.16 -10.40 9.05
N PRO A 32 11.03 -9.92 8.50
CA PRO A 32 10.15 -10.74 7.68
C PRO A 32 10.82 -11.14 6.35
N TYR A 33 10.72 -12.43 6.01
CA TYR A 33 11.07 -12.94 4.69
C TYR A 33 9.79 -13.22 3.89
N TYR A 34 9.57 -12.48 2.80
CA TYR A 34 8.35 -12.60 2.00
C TYR A 34 8.52 -13.56 0.82
N ASN A 35 9.53 -13.33 -0.03
CA ASN A 35 9.72 -14.06 -1.29
C ASN A 35 8.45 -14.15 -2.16
N GLU A 36 7.69 -13.05 -2.20
CA GLU A 36 6.46 -12.93 -2.98
C GLU A 36 6.70 -12.07 -4.21
N SER A 37 6.12 -12.46 -5.35
CA SER A 37 6.29 -11.76 -6.63
C SER A 37 5.01 -11.07 -7.08
N PHE A 38 5.14 -9.85 -7.61
CA PHE A 38 4.02 -9.04 -8.05
C PHE A 38 4.25 -8.49 -9.46
N VAL A 39 3.25 -8.62 -10.33
CA VAL A 39 3.32 -8.15 -11.72
C VAL A 39 2.52 -6.87 -11.93
N PHE A 40 3.12 -5.83 -12.51
CA PHE A 40 2.41 -4.64 -12.97
C PHE A 40 2.56 -4.53 -14.49
N MET A 41 1.44 -4.27 -15.18
CA MET A 41 1.45 -4.03 -16.62
C MET A 41 1.69 -2.54 -16.85
N VAL A 42 2.84 -2.19 -17.45
CA VAL A 42 3.24 -0.80 -17.71
C VAL A 42 3.69 -0.69 -19.16
N GLU A 43 3.15 0.30 -19.87
CA GLU A 43 3.60 0.60 -21.22
C GLU A 43 5.03 1.12 -21.21
N GLN A 44 5.84 0.74 -22.20
CA GLN A 44 7.25 1.13 -22.28
C GLN A 44 7.42 2.66 -22.26
N SER A 45 6.53 3.39 -22.93
CA SER A 45 6.52 4.87 -22.97
C SER A 45 6.30 5.52 -21.59
N MET A 46 5.70 4.78 -20.65
CA MET A 46 5.38 5.23 -19.30
C MET A 46 6.47 4.92 -18.28
N LEU A 47 7.45 4.06 -18.58
CA LEU A 47 8.50 3.64 -17.63
C LEU A 47 9.33 4.80 -17.04
N ARG A 48 9.43 5.93 -17.76
CA ARG A 48 10.10 7.15 -17.29
C ARG A 48 9.24 8.06 -16.42
N LYS A 49 7.92 7.84 -16.40
CA LYS A 49 6.92 8.70 -15.77
C LYS A 49 6.21 8.05 -14.59
N VAL A 50 6.39 6.76 -14.38
CA VAL A 50 5.79 6.02 -13.26
C VAL A 50 6.74 5.92 -12.08
N ASN A 51 6.15 5.67 -10.90
CA ASN A 51 6.85 5.43 -9.66
C ASN A 51 6.32 4.17 -9.00
N LEU A 52 7.20 3.37 -8.42
CA LEU A 52 6.82 2.21 -7.61
C LEU A 52 7.02 2.55 -6.13
N GLU A 53 5.93 2.65 -5.40
CA GLU A 53 5.93 2.88 -3.96
C GLU A 53 5.75 1.57 -3.21
N LEU A 54 6.64 1.33 -2.23
CA LEU A 54 6.56 0.22 -1.29
C LEU A 54 6.51 0.81 0.12
N THR A 55 5.45 0.49 0.85
CA THR A 55 5.27 0.92 2.24
C THR A 55 5.22 -0.32 3.12
N VAL A 56 6.08 -0.38 4.13
CA VAL A 56 6.04 -1.41 5.17
C VAL A 56 5.09 -0.92 6.25
N LEU A 57 4.11 -1.75 6.62
CA LEU A 57 3.13 -1.44 7.66
C LEU A 57 3.11 -2.53 8.71
N ASP A 58 2.79 -2.15 9.93
CA ASP A 58 2.40 -3.05 11.01
C ASP A 58 0.90 -3.35 10.91
N TYR A 59 0.54 -4.63 10.87
CA TYR A 59 -0.86 -5.02 10.81
C TYR A 59 -1.50 -5.07 12.20
N ASP A 60 -2.48 -4.19 12.43
CA ASP A 60 -3.34 -4.26 13.61
C ASP A 60 -4.69 -4.94 13.30
N ARG A 61 -5.07 -5.88 14.18
CA ARG A 61 -6.38 -6.55 14.11
C ARG A 61 -7.54 -5.59 14.39
N ILE A 62 -7.31 -4.60 15.26
CA ILE A 62 -8.31 -3.61 15.68
C ILE A 62 -7.71 -2.23 15.40
N GLY A 63 -8.17 -1.57 14.34
CA GLY A 63 -7.66 -0.27 13.91
C GLY A 63 -7.27 -0.24 12.44
N GLY A 64 -6.53 0.80 12.05
CA GLY A 64 -5.85 0.85 10.76
C GLY A 64 -4.40 0.44 10.94
N SER A 65 -3.82 -0.23 9.94
CA SER A 65 -2.39 -0.59 9.96
C SER A 65 -1.50 0.66 10.02
N ASP A 66 -0.52 0.65 10.90
CA ASP A 66 0.41 1.75 11.08
C ASP A 66 1.60 1.65 10.12
N PRO A 67 1.94 2.71 9.37
CA PRO A 67 3.08 2.68 8.48
C PRO A 67 4.38 2.76 9.29
N ILE A 68 5.29 1.81 9.04
CA ILE A 68 6.63 1.78 9.64
C ILE A 68 7.58 2.64 8.81
N GLY A 69 7.48 2.56 7.48
CA GLY A 69 8.36 3.29 6.59
C GLY A 69 8.10 2.98 5.12
N LYS A 70 8.73 3.77 4.24
CA LYS A 70 8.42 3.79 2.82
C LYS A 70 9.66 3.93 1.95
N VAL A 71 9.61 3.35 0.76
CA VAL A 71 10.55 3.63 -0.33
C VAL A 71 9.78 3.84 -1.63
N VAL A 72 10.25 4.78 -2.45
CA VAL A 72 9.66 5.05 -3.77
C VAL A 72 10.76 4.98 -4.81
N LEU A 73 10.59 4.10 -5.80
CA LEU A 73 11.48 3.93 -6.95
C LEU A 73 10.91 4.65 -8.17
N GLY A 74 11.77 5.20 -9.02
CA GLY A 74 11.37 5.91 -10.22
C GLY A 74 12.45 6.86 -10.73
N TYR A 75 12.28 7.37 -11.96
CA TYR A 75 13.27 8.25 -12.58
C TYR A 75 13.39 9.65 -11.94
N ASN A 76 12.34 10.12 -11.27
CA ASN A 76 12.32 11.41 -10.57
C ASN A 76 12.86 11.32 -9.13
N ARG A 77 13.33 10.14 -8.70
CA ARG A 77 13.92 9.93 -7.38
C ARG A 77 15.38 10.36 -7.38
N LYS A 78 15.99 10.36 -6.20
CA LYS A 78 17.41 10.69 -6.01
C LYS A 78 18.17 9.41 -5.62
N LYS A 79 19.50 9.48 -5.56
CA LYS A 79 20.37 8.44 -4.99
C LYS A 79 20.08 7.02 -5.51
N LEU A 80 19.89 6.05 -4.61
CA LEU A 80 19.85 4.62 -4.89
C LEU A 80 18.53 4.20 -5.53
N GLU A 81 17.44 4.86 -5.17
CA GLU A 81 16.09 4.60 -5.67
C GLU A 81 16.01 4.83 -7.17
N LYS A 82 16.63 5.93 -7.65
CA LYS A 82 16.77 6.21 -9.08
C LYS A 82 17.72 5.21 -9.75
N LYS A 83 18.86 4.91 -9.14
CA LYS A 83 19.85 3.97 -9.69
C LYS A 83 19.21 2.58 -9.90
N HIS A 84 18.52 2.06 -8.90
CA HIS A 84 17.84 0.77 -8.97
C HIS A 84 16.79 0.75 -10.10
N TRP A 85 15.97 1.79 -10.20
CA TRP A 85 14.96 1.87 -11.26
C TRP A 85 15.58 1.97 -12.66
N ALA A 86 16.61 2.80 -12.84
CA ALA A 86 17.31 2.93 -14.11
C ALA A 86 17.95 1.61 -14.53
N GLU A 87 18.65 0.93 -13.62
CA GLU A 87 19.29 -0.36 -13.88
C GLU A 87 18.29 -1.43 -14.30
N MET A 88 17.12 -1.50 -13.67
CA MET A 88 16.03 -2.41 -14.06
C MET A 88 15.53 -2.13 -15.49
N VAL A 89 15.38 -0.85 -15.86
CA VAL A 89 14.91 -0.46 -17.20
C VAL A 89 15.98 -0.72 -18.27
N ASP A 90 17.24 -0.46 -17.95
CA ASP A 90 18.37 -0.61 -18.88
C ASP A 90 18.78 -2.09 -19.06
N ASN A 91 18.39 -2.97 -18.13
CA ASN A 91 18.67 -4.42 -18.18
C ASN A 91 17.38 -5.24 -18.26
N PRO A 92 16.65 -5.21 -19.38
CA PRO A 92 15.38 -5.93 -19.52
C PRO A 92 15.57 -7.44 -19.29
N ARG A 93 14.60 -8.06 -18.61
CA ARG A 93 14.58 -9.49 -18.25
C ARG A 93 15.67 -9.95 -17.26
N ARG A 94 16.44 -9.03 -16.70
CA ARG A 94 17.37 -9.33 -15.60
C ARG A 94 16.79 -8.79 -14.29
N PRO A 95 16.56 -9.65 -13.29
CA PRO A 95 16.22 -9.18 -11.95
C PRO A 95 17.34 -8.30 -11.40
N VAL A 96 16.97 -7.15 -10.82
CA VAL A 96 17.88 -6.27 -10.09
C VAL A 96 17.50 -6.32 -8.62
N ILE A 97 18.50 -6.45 -7.74
CA ILE A 97 18.30 -6.57 -6.29
C ILE A 97 19.08 -5.47 -5.60
N HIS A 98 18.41 -4.71 -4.75
CA HIS A 98 19.02 -3.69 -3.89
C HIS A 98 18.32 -3.66 -2.54
N TRP A 99 19.12 -3.50 -1.48
CA TRP A 99 18.61 -3.07 -0.17
C TRP A 99 18.34 -1.57 -0.19
N HIS A 100 17.25 -1.14 0.44
CA HIS A 100 16.87 0.27 0.59
C HIS A 100 16.62 0.58 2.06
N VAL A 101 17.03 1.77 2.50
CA VAL A 101 16.72 2.28 3.84
C VAL A 101 15.34 2.91 3.78
N LEU A 102 14.42 2.46 4.64
CA LEU A 102 13.08 3.02 4.72
C LEU A 102 13.15 4.49 5.14
N GLN A 103 12.36 5.32 4.46
CA GLN A 103 12.16 6.72 4.80
C GLN A 103 10.86 6.86 5.59
N ASP A 104 10.71 7.99 6.27
CA ASP A 104 9.50 8.29 7.02
C ASP A 104 8.27 8.27 6.09
N PRO A 105 7.18 7.61 6.51
CA PRO A 105 5.96 7.58 5.73
C PRO A 105 5.24 8.92 5.87
N GLU A 106 5.35 9.80 4.88
CA GLU A 106 4.44 10.94 4.77
C GLU A 106 2.99 10.45 4.70
N PRO A 107 2.04 11.13 5.37
CA PRO A 107 0.63 10.75 5.35
C PRO A 107 0.09 10.80 3.92
N ASP A 108 -0.51 9.70 3.47
CA ASP A 108 -1.12 9.58 2.14
C ASP A 108 -2.60 9.95 2.22
N ASP A 109 -3.01 10.99 1.49
CA ASP A 109 -4.39 11.48 1.43
C ASP A 109 -5.39 10.38 1.04
N GLU A 110 -4.97 9.39 0.22
CA GLU A 110 -5.83 8.26 -0.16
C GLU A 110 -6.13 7.33 1.03
N ASP A 111 -5.17 7.13 1.93
CA ASP A 111 -5.34 6.26 3.10
C ASP A 111 -6.30 6.93 4.12
N GLU A 112 -6.29 8.27 4.23
CA GLU A 112 -7.24 9.05 5.02
C GLU A 112 -8.68 8.99 4.45
N GLU A 113 -8.84 9.08 3.13
CA GLU A 113 -10.15 8.90 2.50
C GLU A 113 -10.72 7.48 2.68
N GLU A 114 -9.86 6.45 2.61
CA GLU A 114 -10.28 5.05 2.81
C GLU A 114 -10.69 4.79 4.27
N LYS A 115 -9.99 5.39 5.25
CA LYS A 115 -10.40 5.38 6.66
C LYS A 115 -11.77 6.04 6.84
N LYS A 116 -11.96 7.27 6.32
CA LYS A 116 -13.24 8.00 6.40
C LYS A 116 -14.41 7.22 5.76
N LYS A 117 -14.18 6.52 4.65
CA LYS A 117 -15.22 5.66 4.03
C LYS A 117 -15.59 4.47 4.93
N LYS A 118 -14.59 3.78 5.50
CA LYS A 118 -14.83 2.65 6.42
C LYS A 118 -15.56 3.07 7.68
N ASP A 119 -15.25 4.24 8.23
CA ASP A 119 -15.92 4.76 9.41
C ASP A 119 -17.38 5.11 9.11
N LYS A 120 -17.64 5.76 7.96
CA LYS A 120 -18.99 6.06 7.49
C LYS A 120 -19.84 4.82 7.23
N ASP A 121 -19.25 3.75 6.70
CA ASP A 121 -19.94 2.48 6.47
C ASP A 121 -20.25 1.75 7.80
N LYS A 122 -19.33 1.77 8.77
CA LYS A 122 -19.58 1.23 10.13
C LYS A 122 -20.72 1.96 10.84
N ASP A 123 -20.83 3.27 10.70
CA ASP A 123 -21.91 4.05 11.32
C ASP A 123 -23.27 3.72 10.68
N LYS A 124 -23.33 3.58 9.36
CA LYS A 124 -24.55 3.14 8.66
C LYS A 124 -25.01 1.75 9.09
N ASP A 125 -24.09 0.80 9.26
CA ASP A 125 -24.43 -0.54 9.71
C ASP A 125 -24.96 -0.56 11.16
N LYS A 126 -24.40 0.30 12.04
CA LYS A 126 -24.91 0.48 13.41
C LYS A 126 -26.32 1.07 13.44
N ASP A 127 -26.60 2.07 12.61
CA ASP A 127 -27.92 2.70 12.54
C ASP A 127 -28.98 1.75 12.00
N LYS A 128 -28.63 0.93 11.00
CA LYS A 128 -29.52 -0.10 10.45
C LYS A 128 -29.88 -1.15 11.51
N LYS A 129 -28.87 -1.66 12.24
CA LYS A 129 -29.08 -2.65 13.31
C LYS A 129 -29.98 -2.12 14.44
N LYS A 130 -29.82 -0.85 14.85
CA LYS A 130 -30.70 -0.22 15.85
C LYS A 130 -32.14 -0.09 15.38
N LYS A 131 -32.37 0.13 14.08
CA LYS A 131 -33.71 0.24 13.51
C LYS A 131 -34.40 -1.13 13.50
N ASP A 132 -33.69 -2.17 13.08
CA ASP A 132 -34.20 -3.54 13.05
C ASP A 132 -34.56 -4.05 14.47
N ASP A 133 -33.71 -3.79 15.48
CA ASP A 133 -33.97 -4.14 16.89
C ASP A 133 -35.17 -3.37 17.48
N LYS A 134 -35.42 -2.14 17.01
CA LYS A 134 -36.54 -1.32 17.46
C LYS A 134 -37.85 -1.82 16.85
N ASP A 135 -37.84 -2.15 15.56
CA ASP A 135 -39.00 -2.64 14.83
C ASP A 135 -39.46 -4.02 15.35
N ASP A 136 -38.54 -4.89 15.77
CA ASP A 136 -38.86 -6.19 16.40
C ASP A 136 -39.49 -6.03 17.80
N LYS A 137 -39.03 -5.08 18.61
CA LYS A 137 -39.60 -4.79 19.94
C LYS A 137 -41.01 -4.20 19.91
N THR A 138 -41.39 -3.53 18.82
CA THR A 138 -42.75 -2.98 18.63
C THR A 138 -43.76 -3.98 18.06
N LYS A 139 -43.35 -5.21 17.71
CA LYS A 139 -44.23 -6.24 17.12
C LYS A 139 -44.59 -7.39 18.08
N LYS A 140 -44.26 -7.28 19.37
CA LYS A 140 -44.60 -8.25 20.43
C LYS A 140 -45.46 -7.59 21.50
#